data_AF-A0A4R9WZA4-F1
#
_entry.id   AF-A0A4R9WZA4-F1
#
_cell.length_a   1.000
_cell.length_b   1.000
_cell.length_c   1.000
_cell.angle_alpha   90.00
_cell.angle_beta   90.00
_cell.angle_gamma   90.00
#
_symmetry.space_group_name_H-M   'P 1'
#
loop_
_entity.id
_entity.type
_entity.pdbx_description
1 polymer ?
#
loop_
_entity_poly.entity_id
_entity_poly.type
_entity_poly.pdbx_seq_one_letter_code
_entity_poly.pdbx_strand_id
1 'polypeptide(L)' 'MAPMEYLQSWRMTLAKHMLRSRQHSIAEIAAKIGYGSTSAFSSAFSRRMGAPPAQYARGA' A
#
# COMPACT_ATOMS: atom_id res chain seq x y z
N MET A 1 -9.80 19.55 -5.56
CA MET A 1 -9.09 18.33 -5.06
C MET A 1 -9.01 18.45 -3.55
N ALA A 2 -9.69 17.58 -2.80
CA ALA A 2 -9.67 17.68 -1.35
C ALA A 2 -8.28 17.27 -0.81
N PRO A 3 -7.69 18.00 0.16
CA PRO A 3 -6.35 17.71 0.69
C PRO A 3 -6.17 16.26 1.18
N MET A 4 -7.27 15.66 1.67
CA MET A 4 -7.31 14.26 2.11
C MET A 4 -7.01 13.25 0.99
N GLU A 5 -7.44 13.54 -0.24
CA GLU A 5 -7.21 12.65 -1.39
C GLU A 5 -5.75 12.62 -1.82
N TYR A 6 -5.06 13.77 -1.70
CA TYR A 6 -3.64 13.87 -2.01
C TYR A 6 -2.80 13.04 -1.03
N LEU A 7 -3.08 13.16 0.27
CA LEU A 7 -2.41 12.36 1.30
C LEU A 7 -2.63 10.87 1.09
N GLN A 8 -3.83 10.47 0.69
CA GLN A 8 -4.14 9.07 0.45
C GLN A 8 -3.39 8.51 -0.78
N SER A 9 -3.28 9.29 -1.85
CA SER A 9 -2.45 8.94 -3.02
C SER A 9 -0.96 8.87 -2.69
N TRP A 10 -0.46 9.78 -1.85
CA TRP A 10 0.94 9.77 -1.43
C TRP A 10 1.26 8.55 -0.55
N ARG A 11 0.38 8.20 0.41
CA ARG A 11 0.49 6.98 1.22
C ARG A 11 0.56 5.71 0.37
N MET A 12 -0.25 5.62 -0.69
CA MET A 12 -0.22 4.46 -1.60
C MET A 12 1.05 4.39 -2.44
N THR A 13 1.60 5.55 -2.83
CA THR A 13 2.89 5.62 -3.53
C THR A 13 4.03 5.13 -2.64
N LEU A 14 4.04 5.55 -1.36
CA LEU A 14 5.00 5.07 -0.37
C LEU A 14 4.87 3.55 -0.17
N ALA A 15 3.64 3.05 -0.01
CA ALA A 15 3.39 1.61 0.14
C ALA A 15 3.93 0.80 -1.05
N LYS A 16 3.78 1.28 -2.29
CA LYS A 16 4.36 0.66 -3.48
C LYS A 16 5.88 0.55 -3.38
N HIS A 17 6.54 1.63 -2.95
CA HIS A 17 7.99 1.65 -2.80
C HIS A 17 8.46 0.64 -1.73
N MET A 18 7.75 0.58 -0.60
CA MET A 18 8.06 -0.37 0.48
C MET A 18 7.89 -1.82 0.03
N LEU A 19 6.80 -2.13 -0.70
CA LEU A 19 6.54 -3.46 -1.25
C LEU A 19 7.65 -3.91 -2.21
N ARG A 20 8.12 -3.01 -3.08
CA ARG A 20 9.23 -3.30 -4.01
C ARG A 20 10.56 -3.47 -3.30
N SER A 21 10.77 -2.77 -2.18
CA SER A 21 12.02 -2.88 -1.41
C SER A 21 12.17 -4.21 -0.66
N ARG A 22 11.09 -4.99 -0.50
CA ARG A 22 11.04 -6.27 0.23
C ARG A 22 11.53 -6.23 1.69
N GLN A 23 11.73 -5.04 2.26
CA GLN A 23 12.19 -4.89 3.64
C GLN A 23 11.06 -5.06 4.68
N HIS A 24 9.81 -5.02 4.25
CA HIS A 24 8.65 -5.05 5.13
C HIS A 24 7.59 -6.01 4.58
N SER A 25 6.96 -6.76 5.47
CA SER A 25 5.77 -7.55 5.16
C SER A 25 4.58 -6.64 4.82
N ILE A 26 3.58 -7.21 4.13
CA ILE A 26 2.34 -6.50 3.80
C ILE A 26 1.63 -5.99 5.06
N ALA A 27 1.72 -6.73 6.18
CA ALA A 27 1.16 -6.33 7.47
C ALA A 27 1.86 -5.11 8.07
N GLU A 28 3.19 -5.10 8.06
CA GLU A 28 3.97 -3.95 8.55
C GLU A 28 3.73 -2.71 7.70
N ILE A 29 3.65 -2.87 6.38
CA ILE A 29 3.34 -1.75 5.48
C ILE A 29 1.95 -1.19 5.79
N ALA A 30 0.92 -2.05 5.91
CA ALA A 30 -0.43 -1.64 6.27
C ALA A 30 -0.45 -0.83 7.57
N ALA A 31 0.22 -1.30 8.62
CA ALA A 31 0.34 -0.60 9.89
C ALA A 31 1.05 0.77 9.73
N LYS A 32 2.18 0.82 9.02
CA LYS A 32 2.96 2.06 8.80
C LYS A 32 2.19 3.12 8.05
N ILE A 33 1.36 2.73 7.09
CA ILE A 33 0.52 3.67 6.35
C ILE A 33 -0.86 3.87 6.98
N GLY A 34 -1.11 3.36 8.20
CA GLY A 34 -2.28 3.65 9.02
C GLY A 34 -3.54 2.85 8.70
N TYR A 35 -3.40 1.65 8.13
CA TYR A 35 -4.48 0.70 7.96
C TYR A 35 -4.48 -0.32 9.11
N GLY A 36 -5.62 -0.47 9.78
CA GLY A 36 -5.79 -1.43 10.88
C GLY A 36 -5.83 -2.90 10.44
N SER A 37 -5.87 -3.18 9.14
CA SER A 37 -5.90 -4.55 8.62
C SER A 37 -5.24 -4.63 7.24
N THR A 38 -4.52 -5.75 7.01
CA THR A 38 -3.93 -6.09 5.70
C THR A 38 -4.96 -6.16 4.59
N SER A 39 -6.16 -6.67 4.88
CA SER A 39 -7.26 -6.75 3.92
C SER A 39 -7.76 -5.37 3.48
N ALA A 40 -7.96 -4.45 4.44
CA ALA A 40 -8.38 -3.08 4.15
C ALA A 40 -7.33 -2.34 3.30
N PHE A 41 -6.05 -2.51 3.65
CA PHE A 41 -4.95 -2.01 2.83
C PHE A 41 -4.96 -2.63 1.43
N SER A 42 -5.07 -3.95 1.31
CA SER A 42 -5.00 -4.66 0.04
C SER A 42 -6.12 -4.22 -0.92
N SER A 43 -7.35 -4.05 -0.43
CA SER A 43 -8.47 -3.54 -1.22
C SER A 43 -8.23 -2.10 -1.69
N ALA A 44 -7.80 -1.21 -0.79
CA ALA A 44 -7.53 0.19 -1.12
C ALA A 44 -6.35 0.34 -2.11
N PHE A 45 -5.30 -0.46 -1.91
CA PHE A 45 -4.13 -0.50 -2.76
C PHE A 45 -4.48 -1.02 -4.16
N SER A 46 -5.21 -2.15 -4.25
CA SER A 46 -5.61 -2.73 -5.54
C SER A 46 -6.48 -1.77 -6.34
N ARG A 47 -7.41 -1.07 -5.68
CA ARG A 47 -8.27 -0.06 -6.32
C ARG A 47 -7.48 1.13 -6.89
N ARG A 48 -6.39 1.56 -6.24
CA ARG A 48 -5.56 2.69 -6.73
C ARG A 48 -4.46 2.25 -7.71
N MET A 49 -3.89 1.06 -7.52
CA MET A 49 -2.68 0.59 -8.22
C MET A 49 -2.97 -0.44 -9.30
N GLY A 50 -4.22 -0.87 -9.46
CA GLY A 50 -4.68 -1.85 -10.44
C GLY A 50 -4.28 -3.30 -10.14
N ALA A 51 -3.49 -3.55 -9.09
CA ALA A 51 -2.97 -4.86 -8.73
C ALA A 51 -2.78 -4.99 -7.21
N PRO A 52 -2.93 -6.20 -6.65
CA PRO A 52 -2.81 -6.43 -5.22
C PRO A 52 -1.37 -6.25 -4.73
N PRO A 53 -1.18 -5.78 -3.47
CA PRO A 53 0.15 -5.53 -2.92
C PRO A 53 1.02 -6.81 -2.89
N ALA A 54 0.40 -7.98 -2.75
CA ALA A 54 1.08 -9.27 -2.81
C ALA A 54 1.77 -9.55 -4.15
N GLN A 55 1.29 -8.98 -5.25
CA GLN A 55 1.95 -9.10 -6.56
C GLN A 55 3.23 -8.25 -6.61
N TYR A 56 3.21 -7.07 -5.99
CA TYR A 56 4.38 -6.20 -5.87
C TYR A 56 5.42 -6.75 -4.90
N ALA A 57 4.98 -7.44 -3.84
CA ALA A 57 5.88 -8.10 -2.89
C ALA A 57 6.55 -9.36 -3.50
N ARG A 58 5.85 -10.11 -4.36
CA ARG A 58 6.35 -11.36 -5.00
C ARG A 58 7.37 -11.16 -6.13
N GLY A 59 7.79 -9.94 -6.47
CA GLY A 59 8.72 -9.69 -7.58
C GLY A 59 10.20 -10.00 -7.27
N ALA A 60 10.66 -11.15 -7.79
CA ALA A 60 11.92 -11.91 -7.65
C ALA A 60 11.66 -13.28 -7.00
#